data_AF-A0A7W2FV88-F1
#
_entry.id   AF-A0A7W2FV88-F1
#
_cell.length_a   1.000
_cell.length_b   1.000
_cell.length_c   1.000
_cell.angle_alpha   90.00
_cell.angle_beta   90.00
_cell.angle_gamma   90.00
#
_symmetry.space_group_name_H-M   'P 1'
#
loop_
_entity.id
_entity.type
_entity.pdbx_description
1 polymer ?
#
loop_
_entity_poly.entity_id
_entity_poly.type
_entity_poly.pdbx_seq_one_letter_code
_entity_poly.pdbx_strand_id
1 'polypeptide(L)'
;ASETALVTFDLAEGESRFVAPLEADRPETRSNDGRADPWGGFWIGTMGKSAEPGAGAIYRLFDGTLRRVVRDVSISNALCFDAARSCA
;
A
#
# COMPACT_ATOMS: atom_id res chain seq x y z
N ALA A 1 -6.04 -5.07 0.61
CA ALA A 1 -4.63 -5.50 0.52
C ALA A 1 -4.44 -6.71 1.43
N SER A 2 -3.61 -7.66 1.05
CA SER A 2 -3.10 -8.73 1.93
C SER A 2 -1.65 -8.41 2.34
N GLU A 3 -1.02 -9.29 3.11
CA GLU A 3 0.40 -9.15 3.46
C GLU A 3 1.33 -9.15 2.23
N THR A 4 0.94 -9.81 1.13
CA THR A 4 1.79 -10.07 -0.02
C THR A 4 1.27 -9.51 -1.35
N ALA A 5 0.06 -8.96 -1.38
CA ALA A 5 -0.56 -8.50 -2.62
C ALA A 5 -1.59 -7.37 -2.44
N LEU A 6 -1.74 -6.58 -3.50
CA LEU A 6 -2.94 -5.81 -3.75
C LEU A 6 -3.93 -6.66 -4.54
N VAL A 7 -5.19 -6.61 -4.10
CA VAL A 7 -6.31 -7.33 -4.70
C VAL A 7 -7.52 -6.41 -4.77
N THR A 8 -8.35 -6.60 -5.79
CA THR A 8 -9.75 -6.15 -5.79
C THR A 8 -10.61 -7.27 -5.22
N PHE A 9 -11.62 -6.92 -4.43
CA PHE A 9 -12.58 -7.88 -3.88
C PHE A 9 -13.97 -7.56 -4.44
N ASP A 10 -14.59 -8.53 -5.09
CA ASP A 10 -15.99 -8.44 -5.52
C ASP A 10 -16.88 -8.87 -4.36
N LEU A 11 -17.74 -7.95 -3.91
CA LEU A 11 -18.63 -8.20 -2.76
C LEU A 11 -19.83 -9.09 -3.11
N ALA A 12 -20.24 -9.15 -4.38
CA ALA A 12 -21.36 -9.95 -4.84
C ALA A 12 -20.94 -11.40 -5.08
N GLU A 13 -19.77 -11.59 -5.69
CA GLU A 13 -19.20 -12.92 -6.00
C GLU A 13 -18.39 -13.48 -4.83
N GLY A 14 -17.92 -12.63 -3.91
CA GLY A 14 -17.02 -13.03 -2.83
C GLY A 14 -15.62 -13.40 -3.32
N GLU A 15 -15.23 -12.91 -4.51
CA GLU A 15 -13.99 -13.29 -5.18
C GLU A 15 -12.93 -12.20 -5.06
N SER A 16 -11.68 -12.63 -4.87
CA SER A 16 -10.51 -11.75 -4.94
C SER A 16 -9.82 -11.89 -6.28
N ARG A 17 -9.46 -10.77 -6.92
CA ARG A 17 -8.64 -10.75 -8.14
C ARG A 17 -7.33 -10.05 -7.86
N PHE A 18 -6.24 -10.68 -8.28
CA PHE A 18 -4.89 -10.15 -8.11
C PHE A 18 -4.68 -8.87 -8.92
N VAL A 19 -4.00 -7.89 -8.32
CA VAL A 19 -3.64 -6.62 -8.98
C VAL A 19 -2.13 -6.46 -9.08
N ALA A 20 -1.41 -6.57 -7.97
CA ALA A 20 0.04 -6.39 -7.93
C ALA A 20 0.66 -7.09 -6.71
N PRO A 21 1.92 -7.55 -6.77
CA PRO A 21 2.61 -8.04 -5.58
C PRO A 21 2.93 -6.86 -4.67
N LEU A 22 2.77 -7.03 -3.35
CA LEU A 22 3.15 -6.06 -2.33
C LEU A 22 4.12 -6.76 -1.39
N GLU A 23 5.42 -6.52 -1.56
CA GLU A 23 6.47 -7.15 -0.73
C GLU A 23 6.32 -8.68 -0.61
N ALA A 24 5.88 -9.35 -1.69
CA ALA A 24 5.58 -10.78 -1.68
C ALA A 24 6.78 -11.67 -1.32
N ASP A 25 8.00 -11.14 -1.46
CA ASP A 25 9.28 -11.75 -1.14
C ASP A 25 9.79 -11.43 0.28
N ARG A 26 9.04 -10.65 1.06
CA ARG A 26 9.42 -10.17 2.40
C ARG A 26 8.47 -10.72 3.48
N PRO A 27 8.65 -11.98 3.93
CA PRO A 27 7.73 -12.60 4.88
C PRO A 27 7.67 -11.91 6.26
N GLU A 28 8.66 -11.07 6.57
CA GLU A 28 8.75 -10.29 7.79
C GLU A 28 7.85 -9.05 7.82
N THR A 29 7.31 -8.62 6.67
CA THR A 29 6.45 -7.44 6.58
C THR A 29 4.98 -7.77 6.37
N ARG A 30 4.12 -6.77 6.59
CA ARG A 30 2.69 -6.81 6.28
C ARG A 30 2.21 -5.46 5.76
N SER A 31 1.10 -5.45 5.03
CA SER A 31 0.35 -4.22 4.75
C SER A 31 -0.17 -3.58 6.03
N ASN A 32 -0.23 -2.26 6.10
CA ASN A 32 -0.83 -1.50 7.20
C ASN A 32 -1.92 -0.55 6.67
N ASP A 33 -1.76 0.76 6.78
CA ASP A 33 -2.74 1.73 6.32
C ASP A 33 -2.68 1.97 4.80
N GLY A 34 -3.84 2.08 4.16
CA GLY A 34 -3.97 2.47 2.77
C GLY A 34 -5.03 3.55 2.55
N ARG A 35 -4.89 4.31 1.47
CA ARG A 35 -5.79 5.41 1.12
C ARG A 35 -5.81 5.67 -0.39
N ALA A 36 -6.99 5.86 -0.96
CA ALA A 36 -7.12 6.38 -2.32
C ALA A 36 -6.76 7.87 -2.37
N ASP A 37 -5.94 8.26 -3.35
CA ASP A 37 -5.56 9.65 -3.57
C ASP A 37 -6.55 10.39 -4.51
N PRO A 38 -6.58 11.74 -4.49
CA PRO A 38 -7.45 12.53 -5.36
C PRO A 38 -7.16 12.46 -6.85
N TRP A 39 -6.03 11.88 -7.26
CA TRP A 39 -5.61 11.73 -8.65
C TRP A 39 -5.94 10.34 -9.21
N GLY A 40 -6.62 9.48 -8.44
CA GLY A 40 -7.04 8.14 -8.86
C GLY A 40 -6.03 7.03 -8.56
N GLY A 41 -4.99 7.31 -7.78
CA GLY A 41 -4.07 6.31 -7.26
C GLY A 41 -4.52 5.72 -5.93
N PHE A 42 -3.93 4.59 -5.55
CA PHE A 42 -4.09 3.98 -4.23
C PHE A 42 -2.73 3.88 -3.53
N TRP A 43 -2.64 4.49 -2.35
CA TRP A 43 -1.44 4.44 -1.53
C TRP A 43 -1.58 3.37 -0.47
N ILE A 44 -0.50 2.66 -0.20
CA ILE A 44 -0.46 1.60 0.80
C ILE A 44 0.88 1.64 1.52
N GLY A 45 0.81 1.63 2.84
CA GLY A 45 1.94 1.47 3.73
C GLY A 45 2.16 0.02 4.12
N THR A 46 3.40 -0.34 4.38
CA THR A 46 3.82 -1.63 4.94
C THR A 46 4.60 -1.40 6.24
N MET A 47 4.69 -2.42 7.07
CA MET A 47 5.49 -2.41 8.30
C MET A 47 6.01 -3.80 8.61
N GLY A 48 7.06 -3.87 9.42
CA GLY A 48 7.50 -5.14 10.00
C GLY A 48 6.45 -5.72 10.95
N LYS A 49 6.29 -7.05 10.96
CA LYS A 49 5.30 -7.74 11.80
C LYS A 49 5.57 -7.58 13.29
N SER A 50 6.83 -7.40 13.68
CA SER A 50 7.25 -7.10 15.05
C SER A 50 7.57 -5.61 15.25
N ALA A 51 7.10 -4.74 14.37
CA ALA A 51 7.38 -3.29 14.37
C ALA A 51 8.88 -2.97 14.29
N GLU A 52 9.62 -3.76 13.51
CA GLU A 52 11.04 -3.60 13.26
C GLU A 52 11.33 -2.20 12.70
N PRO A 53 12.31 -1.47 13.26
CA PRO A 53 12.67 -0.14 12.79
C PRO A 53 13.02 -0.13 11.30
N GLY A 54 12.33 0.72 10.53
CA GLY A 54 12.57 0.91 9.10
C GLY A 54 12.24 -0.30 8.21
N ALA A 55 11.57 -1.33 8.71
CA ALA A 55 11.28 -2.51 7.89
C ALA A 55 10.22 -2.27 6.80
N GLY A 56 9.36 -1.27 6.98
CA GLY A 56 8.27 -0.92 6.07
C GLY A 56 8.63 0.13 5.02
N ALA A 57 7.65 0.38 4.15
CA ALA A 57 7.73 1.31 3.05
C ALA A 57 6.33 1.83 2.66
N ILE A 58 6.28 2.93 1.93
CA ILE A 58 5.05 3.46 1.34
C ILE A 58 5.09 3.26 -0.17
N TYR A 59 4.02 2.71 -0.71
CA TYR A 59 3.83 2.43 -2.12
C TYR A 59 2.63 3.22 -2.67
N ARG A 60 2.66 3.48 -3.98
CA ARG A 60 1.54 4.03 -4.74
C ARG A 60 1.25 3.12 -5.94
N LEU A 61 0.03 2.61 -6.01
CA LEU A 61 -0.53 1.99 -7.19
C LEU A 61 -1.18 3.09 -8.04
N PHE A 62 -0.69 3.28 -9.25
CA PHE A 62 -1.26 4.22 -10.20
C PHE A 62 -1.10 3.67 -11.62
N ASP A 63 -2.18 3.70 -12.40
CA ASP A 63 -2.22 3.19 -13.78
C ASP A 63 -1.63 1.76 -13.90
N GLY A 64 -2.14 0.85 -13.06
CA GLY A 64 -1.71 -0.55 -13.01
C GLY A 64 -0.30 -0.81 -12.45
N THR A 65 0.46 0.24 -12.12
CA THR A 65 1.85 0.10 -11.66
C THR A 65 1.98 0.41 -10.17
N LEU A 66 2.47 -0.55 -9.39
CA LEU A 66 2.83 -0.34 -7.99
C LEU A 66 4.28 0.16 -7.89
N ARG A 67 4.49 1.33 -7.31
CA ARG A 67 5.83 1.92 -7.11
C ARG A 67 6.08 2.18 -5.64
N ARG A 68 7.29 1.88 -5.17
CA ARG A 68 7.76 2.31 -3.86
C ARG A 68 8.13 3.79 -3.89
N VAL A 69 7.51 4.59 -3.04
CA VAL A 69 7.69 6.04 -2.97
C VAL A 69 8.56 6.45 -1.79
N VAL A 70 8.35 5.82 -0.63
CA VAL A 70 9.13 6.05 0.60
C VAL A 70 9.68 4.71 1.10
N ARG A 71 10.92 4.72 1.59
CA ARG A 71 11.61 3.57 2.18
C ARG A 71 11.82 3.80 3.67
N ASP A 72 12.22 2.74 4.37
CA ASP A 72 12.74 2.80 5.73
C ASP A 72 11.74 3.38 6.75
N VAL A 73 10.47 2.97 6.64
CA VAL A 73 9.39 3.39 7.53
C VAL A 73 9.13 2.32 8.59
N SER A 74 9.11 2.66 9.87
CA SER A 74 8.81 1.67 10.92
C SER A 74 7.34 1.26 10.94
N ILE A 75 6.44 2.25 11.09
CA ILE A 75 4.98 2.04 11.14
C ILE A 75 4.31 3.14 10.31
N SER A 76 3.93 2.83 9.08
CA SER A 76 3.24 3.77 8.19
C SER A 76 1.75 3.86 8.54
N ASN A 77 1.27 5.01 9.02
CA ASN A 77 -0.13 5.30 9.31
C ASN A 77 -0.54 6.66 8.74
N ALA A 78 -1.86 6.87 8.60
CA ALA A 78 -2.48 8.19 8.42
C ALA A 78 -1.96 9.02 7.24
N LEU A 79 -2.03 8.46 6.03
CA LEU A 79 -1.75 9.22 4.80
C LEU A 79 -2.80 10.32 4.59
N CYS A 80 -2.37 11.52 4.21
CA CYS A 80 -3.23 12.65 3.88
C CYS A 80 -2.70 13.37 2.65
N PHE A 81 -3.60 14.02 1.90
CA PHE A 81 -3.27 14.74 0.67
C PHE A 81 -3.69 16.19 0.82
N ASP A 82 -2.83 17.07 0.31
CA ASP A 82 -3.08 18.51 0.28
C ASP A 82 -4.39 18.84 -0.46
N ALA A 83 -5.20 19.74 0.11
CA ALA A 83 -6.48 20.14 -0.45
C ALA A 83 -6.33 20.86 -1.79
N ALA A 84 -5.22 21.60 -1.99
CA ALA A 84 -4.94 22.27 -3.26
C ALA A 84 -4.49 21.29 -4.36
N ARG A 85 -4.18 20.03 -4.02
CA ARG A 85 -3.80 18.97 -4.95
C ARG A 85 -2.66 19.40 -5.87
N SER A 86 -1.69 20.10 -5.30
CA SER A 86 -0.58 20.72 -6.01
C SER A 86 0.38 19.73 -6.68
N CYS A 87 0.55 18.53 -6.12
CA CYS A 87 1.32 17.44 -6.74
C CYS A 87 0.88 16.06 -6.27
N ALA A 88 1.13 15.04 -7.10
CA ALA A 88 0.86 13.63 -6.84
C ALA A 88 2.16 12.82 -6.66
#